data_AF-A0A951QJ03-F1
#
_entry.id   AF-A0A951QJ03-F1
#
_cell.length_a   1.000
_cell.length_b   1.000
_cell.length_c   1.000
_cell.angle_alpha   90.00
_cell.angle_beta   90.00
_cell.angle_gamma   90.00
#
_symmetry.space_group_name_H-M   'P 1'
#
loop_
_entity.id
_entity.type
_entity.pdbx_description
1 polymer ?
#
loop_
_entity_poly.entity_id
_entity_poly.type
_entity_poly.pdbx_seq_one_letter_code
_entity_poly.pdbx_strand_id
1 'polypeptide(L)'
;MGIMGTVLRTGTGGNDDSSHKRTYQGDHSLSTEATLKPTDDNVITPLNQNNWDSIRTQSVVVSPTYFNKEQAENLRTLAKQKKQEVTQTKRAYKSLKTLEKTDATVHTEHRNYQKTVAKCETDKQRSNASLARKLHQLRPEYVRMGRGIERAEAKADTRIAELRAKIEAAT
;
A
#
# COMPACT_ATOMS: atom_id res chain seq x y z
N MET A 1 22.86 -2.98 51.91
CA MET A 1 22.09 -3.28 53.13
C MET A 1 20.91 -2.31 53.21
N GLY A 2 19.71 -2.80 52.87
CA GLY A 2 18.43 -2.25 53.31
C GLY A 2 17.96 -0.92 52.69
N ILE A 3 16.67 -0.62 52.51
CA ILE A 3 15.43 -1.36 52.74
C ILE A 3 14.36 -0.73 51.82
N MET A 4 13.42 -1.55 51.37
CA MET A 4 12.22 -1.24 50.60
C MET A 4 11.37 -0.10 51.16
N GLY A 5 10.73 0.63 50.23
CA GLY A 5 9.55 1.46 50.50
C GLY A 5 8.50 1.22 49.42
N THR A 6 7.69 0.18 49.61
CA THR A 6 6.52 -0.15 48.79
C THR A 6 5.38 0.80 49.14
N VAL A 7 4.84 1.54 48.16
CA VAL A 7 3.54 2.22 48.30
C VAL A 7 2.65 1.72 47.18
N LEU A 8 1.77 0.77 47.50
CA LEU A 8 0.58 0.52 46.71
C LEU A 8 -0.37 1.70 46.88
N ARG A 9 -0.82 2.28 45.76
CA ARG A 9 -2.11 2.98 45.73
C ARG A 9 -2.86 2.60 44.46
N THR A 10 -3.95 1.89 44.70
CA THR A 10 -4.99 1.46 43.77
C THR A 10 -5.74 2.65 43.17
N GLY A 11 -5.86 2.63 41.83
CA GLY A 11 -7.02 3.02 41.02
C GLY A 11 -7.70 4.38 41.21
N THR A 12 -7.81 5.14 40.10
CA THR A 12 -9.07 5.42 39.34
C THR A 12 -9.09 6.85 38.80
N GLY A 13 -9.36 6.99 37.49
CA GLY A 13 -9.69 8.25 36.79
C GLY A 13 -8.53 8.76 35.92
N GLY A 14 -8.52 8.69 34.58
CA GLY A 14 -9.63 8.62 33.63
C GLY A 14 -9.87 9.98 32.98
N ASN A 15 -8.94 10.43 32.13
CA ASN A 15 -9.18 11.24 30.92
C ASN A 15 -7.83 11.65 30.32
N ASP A 16 -7.32 10.87 29.37
CA ASP A 16 -6.32 11.35 28.42
C ASP A 16 -6.73 10.85 27.04
N ASP A 17 -7.22 11.77 26.23
CA ASP A 17 -7.61 11.60 24.83
C ASP A 17 -6.51 10.88 24.05
N SER A 18 -6.67 9.57 23.88
CA SER A 18 -5.72 8.71 23.18
C SER A 18 -5.99 8.67 21.68
N SER A 19 -6.31 9.81 21.06
CA SER A 19 -6.64 9.85 19.64
C SER A 19 -5.40 9.72 18.73
N HIS A 20 -4.18 9.91 19.25
CA HIS A 20 -2.95 9.93 18.45
C HIS A 20 -1.78 9.10 19.03
N LYS A 21 -2.05 7.95 19.66
CA LYS A 21 -0.98 6.96 19.88
C LYS A 21 -0.79 6.14 18.62
N ARG A 22 0.13 6.60 17.76
CA ARG A 22 0.78 5.75 16.74
C ARG A 22 1.41 4.56 17.46
N THR A 23 0.74 3.43 17.47
CA THR A 23 1.26 2.18 17.98
C THR A 23 2.40 1.73 17.08
N TYR A 24 3.56 1.47 17.69
CA TYR A 24 4.77 0.97 17.04
C TYR A 24 4.64 -0.54 16.75
N GLN A 25 3.52 -0.91 16.13
CA GLN A 25 3.18 -2.24 15.63
C GLN A 25 2.48 -1.96 14.33
N GLY A 26 3.07 -2.39 13.20
CA GLY A 26 2.58 -2.11 11.86
C GLY A 26 1.07 -2.30 11.77
N ASP A 27 0.35 -1.18 11.72
CA ASP A 27 -1.09 -1.11 11.57
C ASP A 27 -1.43 -1.53 10.14
N HIS A 28 -1.57 -2.83 9.95
CA HIS A 28 -2.29 -3.39 8.83
C HIS A 28 -3.62 -3.92 9.33
N SER A 29 -4.72 -3.50 8.70
CA SER A 29 -6.08 -3.97 8.97
C SER A 29 -6.32 -5.43 8.51
N LEU A 30 -5.25 -6.19 8.30
CA LEU A 30 -5.31 -7.59 7.94
C LEU A 30 -5.41 -8.40 9.23
N SER A 31 -6.63 -8.81 9.56
CA SER A 31 -6.85 -9.88 10.53
C SER A 31 -5.99 -11.09 10.11
N THR A 32 -5.04 -11.48 10.96
CA THR A 32 -4.21 -12.68 10.75
C THR A 32 -5.09 -13.92 10.61
N GLU A 33 -6.22 -13.96 11.29
CA GLU A 33 -7.25 -14.99 11.17
C GLU A 33 -8.00 -14.96 9.83
N ALA A 34 -8.16 -13.79 9.20
CA ALA A 34 -8.76 -13.68 7.86
C ALA A 34 -7.75 -13.97 6.74
N THR A 35 -6.47 -13.66 6.96
CA THR A 35 -5.38 -13.91 5.98
C THR A 35 -4.85 -15.34 6.02
N LEU A 36 -5.01 -16.05 7.14
CA LEU A 36 -4.66 -17.47 7.28
C LEU A 36 -5.84 -18.41 7.10
N LYS A 37 -7.05 -17.89 6.81
CA LYS A 37 -8.20 -18.72 6.46
C LYS A 37 -8.01 -19.28 5.05
N PRO A 38 -8.15 -20.61 4.86
CA PRO A 38 -8.17 -21.20 3.54
C PRO A 38 -9.30 -20.57 2.73
N THR A 39 -9.05 -20.28 1.45
CA THR A 39 -10.03 -19.67 0.55
C THR A 39 -11.22 -20.58 0.23
N ASP A 40 -11.12 -21.88 0.53
CA ASP A 40 -12.15 -22.92 0.32
C ASP A 40 -11.86 -24.11 1.29
N ASP A 41 -12.90 -24.82 1.72
CA ASP A 41 -12.83 -25.99 2.61
C ASP A 41 -11.99 -27.15 2.05
N ASN A 42 -11.69 -27.13 0.74
CA ASN A 42 -10.88 -28.15 0.06
C ASN A 42 -9.42 -27.72 -0.21
N VAL A 43 -8.95 -26.58 0.32
CA VAL A 43 -7.58 -26.10 0.09
C VAL A 43 -6.60 -26.85 1.00
N ILE A 44 -5.55 -27.40 0.39
CA ILE A 44 -4.48 -28.15 1.08
C ILE A 44 -3.79 -27.23 2.08
N THR A 45 -3.97 -27.52 3.37
CA THR A 45 -3.30 -26.85 4.49
C THR A 45 -2.66 -27.89 5.42
N PRO A 46 -1.70 -27.50 6.29
CA PRO A 46 -1.07 -28.44 7.21
C PRO A 46 -2.06 -29.19 8.13
N LEU A 47 -3.23 -28.59 8.37
CA LEU A 47 -4.31 -29.11 9.22
C LEU A 47 -5.42 -29.83 8.43
N ASN A 48 -5.47 -29.69 7.10
CA ASN A 48 -6.41 -30.40 6.22
C ASN A 48 -5.62 -31.17 5.15
N GLN A 49 -5.16 -32.37 5.55
CA GLN A 49 -4.40 -33.28 4.69
C GLN A 49 -5.31 -34.12 3.77
N ASN A 50 -6.62 -33.90 3.77
CA ASN A 50 -7.58 -34.71 3.03
C ASN A 50 -7.77 -34.22 1.58
N ASN A 51 -6.89 -34.70 0.71
CA ASN A 51 -7.34 -35.25 -0.56
C ASN A 51 -6.39 -36.39 -0.97
N TRP A 52 -6.46 -37.49 -0.22
CA TRP A 52 -5.86 -38.77 -0.61
C TRP A 52 -6.84 -39.63 -1.41
N ASP A 53 -7.93 -39.06 -1.91
CA ASP A 53 -8.77 -39.74 -2.90
C ASP A 53 -7.91 -39.93 -4.15
N SER A 54 -7.24 -41.08 -4.19
CA SER A 54 -6.58 -41.57 -5.36
C SER A 54 -7.66 -41.63 -6.44
N ILE A 55 -7.59 -40.73 -7.41
CA ILE A 55 -8.45 -40.69 -8.60
C ILE A 55 -8.18 -41.98 -9.38
N ARG A 56 -8.80 -43.08 -8.94
CA ARG A 56 -8.64 -44.42 -9.50
C ARG A 56 -9.78 -44.65 -10.45
N THR A 57 -9.46 -44.76 -11.74
CA THR A 57 -10.44 -45.05 -12.78
C THR A 57 -10.99 -46.47 -12.71
N GLN A 58 -10.29 -47.37 -12.02
CA GLN A 58 -10.71 -48.76 -11.78
C GLN A 58 -10.36 -49.17 -10.36
N SER A 59 -11.21 -50.01 -9.77
CA SER A 59 -10.96 -50.62 -8.47
C SER A 59 -9.77 -51.58 -8.53
N VAL A 60 -9.06 -51.72 -7.41
CA VAL A 60 -7.93 -52.65 -7.31
C VAL A 60 -8.49 -54.07 -7.37
N VAL A 61 -7.93 -54.90 -8.25
CA VAL A 61 -8.26 -56.33 -8.33
C VAL A 61 -7.59 -57.04 -7.15
N VAL A 62 -8.39 -57.48 -6.17
CA VAL A 62 -7.90 -58.02 -4.88
C VAL A 62 -7.60 -59.52 -4.93
N SER A 63 -8.22 -60.24 -5.87
CA SER A 63 -8.05 -61.69 -6.08
C SER A 63 -7.77 -61.99 -7.55
N PRO A 64 -7.00 -63.05 -7.89
CA PRO A 64 -6.75 -63.42 -9.29
C PRO A 64 -8.05 -63.68 -10.05
N THR A 65 -8.29 -62.92 -11.12
CA THR A 65 -9.47 -63.05 -11.99
C THR A 65 -9.07 -63.17 -13.44
N TYR A 66 -9.69 -64.08 -14.17
CA TYR A 66 -9.54 -64.20 -15.62
C TYR A 66 -10.44 -63.17 -16.32
N PHE A 67 -9.85 -62.41 -17.25
CA PHE A 67 -10.59 -61.47 -18.09
C PHE A 67 -10.84 -62.08 -19.46
N ASN A 68 -12.05 -61.88 -19.98
CA ASN A 68 -12.35 -62.23 -21.36
C ASN A 68 -11.77 -61.18 -22.33
N LYS A 69 -11.73 -61.50 -23.63
CA LYS A 69 -11.12 -60.64 -24.66
C LYS A 69 -11.74 -59.24 -24.72
N GLU A 70 -13.07 -59.14 -24.58
CA GLU A 70 -13.79 -57.86 -24.64
C GLU A 70 -13.51 -56.99 -23.42
N GLN A 71 -13.47 -57.58 -22.22
CA GLN A 71 -13.09 -56.90 -20.99
C GLN A 71 -11.66 -56.36 -21.06
N ALA A 72 -10.73 -57.14 -21.62
CA ALA A 72 -9.34 -56.72 -21.80
C ALA A 72 -9.20 -55.55 -22.78
N GLU A 73 -9.90 -55.58 -23.93
CA GLU A 73 -9.87 -54.46 -24.89
C GLU A 73 -10.56 -53.21 -24.35
N ASN A 74 -11.66 -53.33 -23.59
CA ASN A 74 -12.29 -52.19 -22.90
C ASN A 74 -11.37 -51.54 -21.86
N LEU A 75 -10.61 -52.34 -21.10
CA LEU A 75 -9.60 -51.80 -20.19
C LEU A 75 -8.47 -51.09 -20.95
N ARG A 76 -8.07 -51.64 -22.10
CA ARG A 76 -7.03 -51.05 -22.95
C ARG A 76 -7.46 -49.70 -23.54
N THR A 77 -8.70 -49.57 -24.00
CA THR A 77 -9.22 -48.31 -24.53
C THR A 77 -9.37 -47.26 -23.43
N LEU A 78 -9.90 -47.65 -22.26
CA LEU A 78 -10.01 -46.79 -21.08
C LEU A 78 -8.63 -46.30 -20.60
N ALA A 79 -7.62 -47.18 -20.58
CA ALA A 79 -6.25 -46.82 -20.24
C ALA A 79 -5.65 -45.80 -21.23
N LYS A 80 -5.91 -45.95 -22.54
CA LYS A 80 -5.47 -44.98 -23.56
C LYS A 80 -6.13 -43.61 -23.38
N GLN A 81 -7.44 -43.57 -23.13
CA GLN A 81 -8.17 -42.33 -22.88
C GLN A 81 -7.63 -41.61 -21.64
N LYS A 82 -7.47 -42.32 -20.52
CA LYS A 82 -6.92 -41.73 -19.29
C LYS A 82 -5.49 -41.23 -19.46
N LYS A 83 -4.66 -41.92 -20.24
CA LYS A 83 -3.30 -41.45 -20.57
C LYS A 83 -3.32 -40.13 -21.36
N GLN A 84 -4.27 -39.97 -22.29
CA GLN A 84 -4.45 -38.73 -23.03
C GLN A 84 -4.96 -37.61 -22.11
N GLU A 85 -5.98 -37.87 -21.29
CA GLU A 85 -6.51 -36.92 -20.31
C GLU A 85 -5.39 -36.41 -19.39
N VAL A 86 -4.60 -37.30 -18.78
CA VAL A 86 -3.46 -36.91 -17.92
C VAL A 86 -2.47 -36.00 -18.65
N THR A 87 -2.20 -36.28 -19.93
CA THR A 87 -1.28 -35.44 -20.73
C THR A 87 -1.85 -34.04 -20.94
N GLN A 88 -3.14 -33.93 -21.23
CA GLN A 88 -3.80 -32.63 -21.37
C GLN A 88 -3.92 -31.91 -20.03
N THR A 89 -4.26 -32.60 -18.94
CA THR A 89 -4.31 -32.05 -17.59
C THR A 89 -2.95 -31.50 -17.16
N LYS A 90 -1.85 -32.22 -17.43
CA LYS A 90 -0.49 -31.71 -17.18
C LYS A 90 -0.19 -30.43 -17.96
N ARG A 91 -0.64 -30.33 -19.21
CA ARG A 91 -0.48 -29.12 -20.02
C ARG A 91 -1.33 -27.97 -19.48
N ALA A 92 -2.59 -28.23 -19.15
CA ALA A 92 -3.50 -27.25 -18.57
C ALA A 92 -2.95 -26.66 -17.27
N TYR A 93 -2.52 -27.49 -16.31
CA TYR A 93 -1.94 -26.99 -15.06
C TYR A 93 -0.64 -26.20 -15.26
N LYS A 94 0.18 -26.57 -16.25
CA LYS A 94 1.37 -25.77 -16.60
C LYS A 94 0.96 -24.40 -17.15
N SER A 95 -0.04 -24.34 -18.02
CA SER A 95 -0.55 -23.08 -18.55
C SER A 95 -1.17 -22.21 -17.46
N LEU A 96 -2.01 -22.78 -16.59
CA LEU A 96 -2.59 -22.08 -15.43
C LEU A 96 -1.50 -21.51 -14.53
N LYS A 97 -0.46 -22.29 -14.20
CA LYS A 97 0.69 -21.80 -13.42
C LYS A 97 1.39 -20.62 -14.10
N THR A 98 1.50 -20.62 -15.43
CA THR A 98 2.09 -19.50 -16.17
C THR A 98 1.18 -18.27 -16.12
N LEU A 99 -0.14 -18.43 -16.28
CA LEU A 99 -1.09 -17.32 -16.16
C LEU A 99 -1.00 -16.65 -14.79
N GLU A 100 -1.06 -17.42 -13.70
CA GLU A 100 -0.93 -16.91 -12.33
C GLU A 100 0.36 -16.11 -12.10
N LYS A 101 1.48 -16.60 -12.65
CA LYS A 101 2.76 -15.87 -12.58
C LYS A 101 2.73 -14.56 -13.36
N THR A 102 2.04 -14.56 -14.50
CA THR A 102 1.92 -13.38 -15.36
C THR A 102 1.06 -12.33 -14.67
N ASP A 103 -0.06 -12.74 -14.09
CA ASP A 103 -0.96 -11.88 -13.32
C ASP A 103 -0.25 -11.29 -12.10
N ALA A 104 0.51 -12.09 -11.36
CA ALA A 104 1.33 -11.62 -10.24
C ALA A 104 2.36 -10.57 -10.68
N THR A 105 2.95 -10.73 -11.88
CA THR A 105 3.91 -9.76 -12.44
C THR A 105 3.21 -8.44 -12.74
N VAL A 106 2.07 -8.46 -13.43
CA VAL A 106 1.27 -7.26 -13.74
C VAL A 106 0.86 -6.54 -12.46
N HIS A 107 0.38 -7.29 -11.45
CA HIS A 107 0.03 -6.71 -10.16
C HIS A 107 1.23 -6.03 -9.48
N THR A 108 2.40 -6.66 -9.50
CA THR A 108 3.62 -6.10 -8.90
C THR A 108 4.02 -4.79 -9.59
N GLU A 109 4.06 -4.79 -10.92
CA GLU A 109 4.39 -3.59 -11.71
C GLU A 109 3.39 -2.46 -11.50
N HIS A 110 2.10 -2.76 -11.46
CA HIS A 110 1.07 -1.76 -11.17
C HIS A 110 1.26 -1.11 -9.79
N ARG A 111 1.59 -1.90 -8.76
CA ARG A 111 1.87 -1.35 -7.42
C ARG A 111 3.16 -0.52 -7.39
N ASN A 112 4.19 -0.90 -8.15
CA ASN A 112 5.42 -0.11 -8.28
C ASN A 112 5.17 1.24 -8.97
N TYR A 113 4.36 1.24 -10.03
CA TYR A 113 3.90 2.46 -10.67
C TYR A 113 3.15 3.37 -9.69
N GLN A 114 2.18 2.84 -8.94
CA GLN A 114 1.42 3.61 -7.94
C GLN A 114 2.33 4.24 -6.87
N LYS A 115 3.31 3.48 -6.34
CA LYS A 115 4.31 4.00 -5.39
C LYS A 115 5.09 5.18 -5.98
N THR A 116 5.49 5.07 -7.25
CA THR A 116 6.23 6.12 -7.95
C THR A 116 5.39 7.38 -8.10
N VAL A 117 4.12 7.25 -8.51
CA VAL A 117 3.18 8.37 -8.62
C VAL A 117 3.01 9.07 -7.26
N ALA A 118 2.82 8.32 -6.18
CA ALA A 118 2.68 8.89 -4.84
C ALA A 118 3.93 9.65 -4.37
N LYS A 119 5.12 9.13 -4.67
CA LYS A 119 6.40 9.81 -4.39
C LYS A 119 6.51 11.11 -5.17
N CYS A 120 6.27 11.08 -6.48
CA CYS A 120 6.27 12.26 -7.33
C CYS A 120 5.31 13.33 -6.82
N GLU A 121 4.11 12.94 -6.39
CA GLU A 121 3.13 13.88 -5.84
C GLU A 121 3.63 14.52 -4.53
N THR A 122 4.23 13.73 -3.64
CA THR A 122 4.83 14.24 -2.41
C THR A 122 5.93 15.27 -2.70
N ASP A 123 6.78 15.02 -3.71
CA ASP A 123 7.86 15.93 -4.10
C ASP A 123 7.33 17.23 -4.71
N LYS A 124 6.25 17.18 -5.51
CA LYS A 124 5.54 18.37 -5.99
C LYS A 124 5.00 19.20 -4.82
N GLN A 125 4.30 18.56 -3.87
CA GLN A 125 3.76 19.26 -2.71
C GLN A 125 4.85 19.86 -1.82
N ARG A 126 5.98 19.15 -1.66
CA ARG A 126 7.16 19.69 -0.96
C ARG A 126 7.70 20.94 -1.65
N SER A 127 7.76 20.93 -2.98
CA SER A 127 8.22 22.08 -3.77
C SER A 127 7.29 23.28 -3.62
N ASN A 128 5.97 23.05 -3.69
CA ASN A 128 4.95 24.07 -3.44
C ASN A 128 5.08 24.67 -2.03
N ALA A 129 5.23 23.82 -1.01
CA ALA A 129 5.41 24.27 0.37
C ALA A 129 6.71 25.08 0.56
N SER A 130 7.80 24.70 -0.12
CA SER A 130 9.06 25.44 -0.09
C SER A 130 8.92 26.83 -0.69
N LEU A 131 8.27 26.93 -1.86
CA LEU A 131 7.97 28.21 -2.50
C LEU A 131 7.11 29.09 -1.61
N ALA A 132 6.01 28.54 -1.05
CA ALA A 132 5.13 29.28 -0.16
C ALA A 132 5.90 29.85 1.06
N ARG A 133 6.75 29.04 1.70
CA ARG A 133 7.61 29.52 2.81
C ARG A 133 8.51 30.66 2.37
N LYS A 134 9.16 30.56 1.20
CA LYS A 134 10.03 31.61 0.68
C LYS A 134 9.26 32.90 0.40
N LEU A 135 8.09 32.81 -0.20
CA LEU A 135 7.22 33.97 -0.45
C LEU A 135 6.82 34.65 0.86
N HIS A 136 6.43 33.87 1.88
CA HIS A 136 6.13 34.41 3.20
C HIS A 136 7.31 35.13 3.85
N GLN A 137 8.52 34.59 3.73
CA GLN A 137 9.75 35.22 4.22
C GLN A 137 10.07 36.55 3.52
N LEU A 138 9.68 36.71 2.25
CA LEU A 138 9.93 37.96 1.50
C LEU A 138 8.93 39.07 1.82
N ARG A 139 7.76 38.76 2.40
CA ARG A 139 6.71 39.75 2.68
C ARG A 139 7.21 40.97 3.48
N PRO A 140 7.99 40.81 4.58
CA PRO A 140 8.51 41.95 5.33
C PRO A 140 9.43 42.85 4.50
N GLU A 141 10.25 42.27 3.62
CA GLU A 141 11.13 43.03 2.73
C GLU A 141 10.31 43.83 1.71
N TYR A 142 9.27 43.24 1.12
CA TYR A 142 8.34 43.99 0.26
C TYR A 142 7.67 45.16 0.98
N VAL A 143 7.23 44.95 2.23
CA VAL A 143 6.65 46.03 3.05
C VAL A 143 7.69 47.11 3.34
N ARG A 144 8.93 46.73 3.64
CA ARG A 144 10.03 47.67 3.88
C ARG A 144 10.34 48.49 2.63
N MET A 145 10.34 47.87 1.44
CA MET A 145 10.51 48.55 0.16
C MET A 145 9.37 49.54 -0.11
N GLY A 146 8.12 49.14 0.10
CA GLY A 146 6.96 50.02 -0.04
C GLY A 146 7.03 51.25 0.87
N ARG A 147 7.32 51.05 2.17
CA ARG A 147 7.54 52.16 3.11
C ARG A 147 8.72 53.06 2.71
N GLY A 148 9.72 52.52 2.02
CA GLY A 148 10.83 53.29 1.48
C GLY A 148 10.39 54.26 0.38
N ILE A 149 9.50 53.81 -0.50
CA ILE A 149 8.92 54.62 -1.59
C ILE A 149 8.04 55.73 -1.02
N GLU A 150 7.12 55.41 -0.10
CA GLU A 150 6.25 56.40 0.56
C GLU A 150 7.05 57.53 1.23
N ARG A 151 8.17 57.18 1.88
CA ARG A 151 9.07 58.18 2.48
C ARG A 151 9.78 59.04 1.44
N ALA A 152 10.13 58.48 0.29
CA ALA A 152 10.77 59.22 -0.79
C ALA A 152 9.77 60.21 -1.43
N GLU A 153 8.52 59.79 -1.61
CA GLU A 153 7.41 60.61 -2.10
C GLU A 153 7.12 61.77 -1.15
N ALA A 154 6.92 61.50 0.14
CA ALA A 154 6.67 62.55 1.14
C ALA A 154 7.83 63.58 1.21
N LYS A 155 9.08 63.15 1.04
CA LYS A 155 10.25 64.04 0.95
C LYS A 155 10.24 64.88 -0.33
N ALA A 156 9.81 64.32 -1.45
CA ALA A 156 9.69 65.07 -2.70
C ALA A 156 8.58 66.12 -2.60
N ASP A 157 7.42 65.75 -2.06
CA ASP A 157 6.26 66.65 -1.91
C ASP A 157 6.55 67.82 -0.97
N THR A 158 7.17 67.55 0.19
CA THR A 158 7.61 68.60 1.11
C THR A 158 8.59 69.54 0.44
N ARG A 159 9.55 69.02 -0.34
CA ARG A 159 10.50 69.85 -1.07
C ARG A 159 9.84 70.68 -2.18
N ILE A 160 8.85 70.14 -2.88
CA ILE A 160 8.07 70.87 -3.87
C ILE A 160 7.28 72.00 -3.21
N ALA A 161 6.63 71.73 -2.08
CA ALA A 161 5.89 72.75 -1.31
C ALA A 161 6.81 73.89 -0.84
N GLU A 162 7.99 73.56 -0.30
CA GLU A 162 9.02 74.55 0.08
C GLU A 162 9.45 75.41 -1.11
N LEU A 163 9.70 74.80 -2.27
CA LEU A 163 10.11 75.52 -3.48
C LEU A 163 8.99 76.43 -4.00
N ARG A 164 7.73 75.98 -3.97
CA ARG A 164 6.56 76.81 -4.34
C ARG A 164 6.41 78.01 -3.41
N ALA A 165 6.48 77.79 -2.09
CA ALA A 165 6.38 78.88 -1.11
C ALA A 165 7.51 79.91 -1.26
N LYS A 166 8.73 79.47 -1.59
CA LYS A 166 9.86 80.38 -1.87
C LYS A 166 9.65 81.21 -3.13
N ILE A 167 9.04 80.65 -4.17
CA ILE A 167 8.71 81.38 -5.40
C ILE A 167 7.64 82.43 -5.10
N GLU A 168 6.58 82.06 -4.38
CA GLU A 168 5.48 82.95 -4.02
C GLU A 168 5.91 84.10 -3.09
N ALA A 169 6.85 83.86 -2.17
CA ALA A 169 7.40 84.92 -1.32
C ALA A 169 8.39 85.86 -2.03
N ALA A 170 8.88 85.47 -3.22
CA ALA A 170 9.80 86.26 -4.03
C ALA A 170 9.10 87.10 -5.10
N THR A 171 7.81 86.83 -5.35
CA THR A 171 6.91 87.63 -6.19
C THR A 171 6.14 88.64 -5.35
#